data_AF-Q66LH6-F1
#
_entry.id   AF-Q66LH6-F1
#
_cell.length_a   1.000
_cell.length_b   1.000
_cell.length_c   1.000
_cell.angle_alpha   90.00
_cell.angle_beta   90.00
_cell.angle_gamma   90.00
#
_symmetry.space_group_name_H-M   'P 1'
#
loop_
_entity.id
_entity.type
_entity.pdbx_description
1 polymer ?
#
loop_
_entity_poly.entity_id
_entity_poly.type
_entity_poly.pdbx_seq_one_letter_code
_entity_poly.pdbx_strand_id
1 'polypeptide(L)'
;DVEQQPACTSQSPSPSNGTSKNEVRKRNKKQDLNRRKSLADAGLTWQAGVRRSTRIRSKPLQHWLGERFIYGRIHGTMATVIGVKSFSPSQEGKGPLRVKSFVPEQFSDLLAESAKY
;
A
#
# COMPACT_ATOMS: atom_id res chain seq x y z
N ASP A 1 27.17 -56.34 -32.18
CA ASP A 1 27.46 -54.92 -32.43
C ASP A 1 26.21 -54.12 -32.74
N VAL A 2 26.00 -53.06 -31.93
CA VAL A 2 25.69 -51.67 -32.33
C VAL A 2 24.44 -51.48 -33.23
N GLU A 3 23.31 -51.07 -32.67
CA GLU A 3 22.88 -49.67 -32.45
C GLU A 3 22.39 -48.97 -33.74
N GLN A 4 21.08 -48.69 -33.82
CA GLN A 4 20.56 -47.31 -33.90
C GLN A 4 19.03 -47.25 -33.87
N GLN A 5 18.55 -46.23 -33.17
CA GLN A 5 17.18 -45.93 -32.75
C GLN A 5 16.32 -45.28 -33.86
N PRO A 6 14.98 -45.34 -33.77
CA PRO A 6 14.08 -44.67 -34.70
C PRO A 6 14.01 -43.15 -34.49
N ALA A 7 13.86 -42.45 -35.61
CA ALA A 7 13.76 -41.00 -35.73
C ALA A 7 12.50 -40.40 -35.05
N CYS A 8 12.76 -39.36 -34.25
CA CYS A 8 11.96 -38.14 -34.07
C CYS A 8 10.42 -38.27 -34.06
N THR A 9 9.83 -38.67 -32.93
CA THR A 9 8.46 -38.28 -32.61
C THR A 9 8.46 -36.85 -32.07
N SER A 10 7.96 -35.90 -32.86
CA SER A 10 7.66 -34.54 -32.42
C SER A 10 6.53 -34.57 -31.38
N GLN A 11 6.90 -34.47 -30.11
CA GLN A 11 5.92 -34.27 -29.04
C GLN A 11 5.29 -32.89 -29.21
N SER A 12 3.98 -32.85 -29.45
CA SER A 12 3.19 -31.63 -29.39
C SER A 12 3.16 -31.11 -27.94
N PRO A 13 3.39 -29.82 -27.68
CA PRO A 13 3.36 -29.29 -26.32
C PRO A 13 1.93 -29.36 -25.77
N SER A 14 1.78 -30.03 -24.64
CA SER A 14 0.55 -30.10 -23.87
C SER A 14 0.14 -28.70 -23.36
N PRO A 15 -1.16 -28.37 -23.31
CA PRO A 15 -1.60 -27.06 -22.84
C PRO A 15 -1.42 -26.97 -21.33
N SER A 16 -0.42 -26.18 -20.90
CA SER A 16 -0.24 -25.85 -19.49
C SER A 16 -1.32 -24.85 -19.05
N ASN A 17 -2.28 -25.32 -18.27
CA ASN A 17 -3.39 -24.53 -17.71
C ASN A 17 -2.97 -23.47 -16.64
N GLY A 18 -1.67 -23.14 -16.54
CA GLY A 18 -1.12 -22.19 -15.57
C GLY A 18 -0.96 -20.75 -16.07
N THR A 19 -1.12 -20.52 -17.37
CA THR A 19 -0.83 -19.21 -18.01
C THR A 19 -1.97 -18.19 -17.83
N SER A 20 -3.23 -18.64 -17.86
CA SER A 20 -4.41 -17.76 -17.89
C SER A 20 -4.59 -16.90 -16.64
N LYS A 21 -4.40 -17.45 -15.44
CA LYS A 21 -4.54 -16.69 -14.17
C LYS A 21 -3.46 -15.61 -14.02
N ASN A 22 -2.24 -15.89 -14.49
CA ASN A 22 -1.13 -14.95 -14.42
C ASN A 22 -1.27 -13.83 -15.45
N GLU A 23 -1.74 -14.14 -16.65
CA GLU A 23 -2.11 -13.16 -17.69
C GLU A 23 -3.17 -12.16 -17.18
N VAL A 24 -4.25 -12.65 -16.57
CA VAL A 24 -5.33 -11.81 -16.01
C VAL A 24 -4.80 -10.90 -14.89
N ARG A 25 -3.99 -11.44 -13.96
CA ARG A 25 -3.34 -10.65 -12.90
C ARG A 25 -2.44 -9.55 -13.47
N LYS A 26 -1.69 -9.84 -14.53
CA LYS A 26 -0.82 -8.84 -15.21
C LYS A 26 -1.63 -7.73 -15.88
N ARG A 27 -2.74 -8.07 -16.56
CA ARG A 27 -3.64 -7.09 -17.20
C ARG A 27 -4.29 -6.16 -16.17
N ASN A 28 -4.77 -6.71 -15.05
CA ASN A 28 -5.35 -5.92 -13.96
C ASN A 28 -4.31 -5.00 -13.32
N LYS A 29 -3.08 -5.47 -13.10
CA LYS A 29 -1.99 -4.62 -12.60
C LYS A 29 -1.70 -3.46 -13.53
N LYS A 30 -1.63 -3.67 -14.86
CA LYS A 30 -1.45 -2.59 -15.83
C LYS A 30 -2.61 -1.58 -15.81
N GLN A 31 -3.84 -2.07 -15.67
CA GLN A 31 -5.01 -1.19 -15.57
C GLN A 31 -4.99 -0.36 -14.28
N ASP A 32 -4.57 -0.94 -13.15
CA ASP A 32 -4.39 -0.22 -11.88
C ASP A 32 -3.29 0.83 -11.97
N LEU A 33 -2.20 0.54 -12.68
CA LEU A 33 -1.15 1.53 -12.96
C LEU A 33 -1.69 2.71 -13.79
N ASN A 34 -2.54 2.42 -14.77
CA ASN A 34 -3.11 3.45 -15.64
C ASN A 34 -4.16 4.31 -14.92
N ARG A 35 -4.87 3.73 -13.94
CA ARG A 35 -5.83 4.46 -13.07
C ARG A 35 -5.16 5.27 -11.95
N ARG A 36 -3.83 5.27 -11.85
CA ARG A 36 -3.11 6.02 -10.81
C ARG A 36 -3.36 7.50 -10.94
N LYS A 37 -3.94 8.09 -9.89
CA LYS A 37 -3.98 9.55 -9.76
C LYS A 37 -2.59 10.05 -9.34
N SER A 38 -2.07 11.05 -10.05
CA SER A 38 -0.84 11.73 -9.65
C SER A 38 -1.05 12.46 -8.33
N LEU A 39 -0.14 12.26 -7.37
CA LEU A 39 -0.12 12.98 -6.09
C LEU A 39 0.91 14.12 -6.07
N ALA A 40 1.50 14.46 -7.22
CA ALA A 40 2.54 15.50 -7.29
C ALA A 40 2.01 16.88 -6.84
N ASP A 41 0.77 17.20 -7.18
CA ASP A 41 0.08 18.43 -6.76
C ASP A 41 -0.85 18.20 -5.55
N ALA A 42 -1.02 16.95 -5.13
CA ALA A 42 -1.77 16.63 -3.92
C ALA A 42 -1.00 17.14 -2.69
N GLY A 43 -1.66 17.99 -1.92
CA GLY A 43 -1.02 18.63 -0.77
C GLY A 43 -0.46 20.03 -1.04
N LEU A 44 -0.76 20.64 -2.19
CA LEU A 44 -0.41 22.02 -2.51
C LEU A 44 -1.69 22.81 -2.79
N THR A 45 -1.76 24.04 -2.30
CA THR A 45 -2.89 24.96 -2.54
C THR A 45 -2.37 26.36 -2.80
N TRP A 46 -3.03 27.09 -3.68
CA TRP A 46 -2.78 28.53 -3.86
C TRP A 46 -3.63 29.29 -2.85
N GLN A 47 -2.98 30.05 -1.97
CA GLN A 47 -3.65 30.91 -1.00
C GLN A 47 -3.09 32.32 -1.14
N ALA A 48 -3.96 33.29 -1.43
CA ALA A 48 -3.60 34.70 -1.60
C ALA A 48 -2.38 34.93 -2.51
N GLY A 49 -2.33 34.26 -3.67
CA GLY A 49 -1.23 34.38 -4.63
C GLY A 49 0.05 33.62 -4.26
N VAL A 50 0.07 32.87 -3.16
CA VAL A 50 1.24 32.08 -2.73
C VAL A 50 0.91 30.59 -2.70
N ARG A 51 1.80 29.74 -3.23
CA ARG A 51 1.69 28.28 -3.08
C ARG A 51 2.03 27.87 -1.64
N ARG A 52 1.10 27.20 -0.97
CA ARG A 52 1.23 26.69 0.38
C ARG A 52 1.03 25.18 0.41
N SER A 53 1.85 24.51 1.21
CA SER A 53 1.70 23.09 1.47
C SER A 53 0.56 22.83 2.46
N THR A 54 -0.30 21.88 2.14
CA THR A 54 -1.32 21.31 3.02
C THR A 54 -0.90 19.95 3.57
N ARG A 55 0.35 19.52 3.34
CA ARG A 55 0.89 18.30 3.93
C ARG A 55 0.88 18.42 5.45
N ILE A 56 0.54 17.30 6.08
CA ILE A 56 0.42 17.21 7.52
C ILE A 56 1.80 17.33 8.14
N ARG A 57 1.96 18.28 9.05
CA ARG A 57 3.19 18.47 9.81
C ARG A 57 3.02 17.76 11.15
N SER A 58 3.92 16.82 11.42
CA SER A 58 4.00 16.14 12.71
C SER A 58 5.34 16.44 13.37
N LYS A 59 5.37 16.40 14.69
CA LYS A 59 6.63 16.31 15.45
C LYS A 59 7.39 15.04 15.01
N PRO A 60 8.71 14.98 15.23
CA PRO A 60 9.44 13.71 15.12
C PRO A 60 8.78 12.63 15.97
N LEU A 61 8.60 11.43 15.40
CA LEU A 61 7.98 10.31 16.11
C LEU A 61 8.93 9.73 17.15
N GLN A 62 8.43 9.57 18.37
CA GLN A 62 9.14 8.89 19.45
C GLN A 62 8.93 7.38 19.30
N HIS A 63 9.61 6.79 18.31
CA HIS A 63 9.46 5.36 18.00
C HIS A 63 9.79 4.44 19.18
N TRP A 64 10.67 4.88 20.10
CA TRP A 64 11.00 4.17 21.33
C TRP A 64 9.82 4.09 22.32
N LEU A 65 8.85 5.00 22.24
CA LEU A 65 7.57 4.94 22.96
C LEU A 65 6.48 4.21 22.15
N GLY A 66 6.84 3.63 21.00
CA GLY A 66 5.90 2.96 20.11
C GLY A 66 5.08 3.90 19.23
N GLU A 67 5.45 5.19 19.09
CA GLU A 67 4.80 6.08 18.12
C GLU A 67 5.13 5.67 16.67
N ARG A 68 4.10 5.51 15.82
CA ARG A 68 4.26 5.08 14.42
C ARG A 68 3.24 5.74 13.51
N PHE A 69 3.63 6.02 12.26
CA PHE A 69 2.66 6.39 11.22
C PHE A 69 1.83 5.18 10.81
N ILE A 70 0.55 5.42 10.58
CA ILE A 70 -0.37 4.45 10.01
C ILE A 70 -0.51 4.79 8.53
N TYR A 71 -0.32 3.79 7.68
CA TYR A 71 -0.40 3.93 6.23
C TYR A 71 -1.63 3.23 5.69
N GLY A 72 -2.33 3.88 4.76
CA GLY A 72 -3.50 3.33 4.08
C GLY A 72 -3.62 3.84 2.66
N ARG A 73 -4.36 3.12 1.82
CA ARG A 73 -4.53 3.48 0.39
C ARG A 73 -5.85 4.20 0.16
N ILE A 74 -5.91 5.48 0.49
CA ILE A 74 -7.13 6.31 0.26
C ILE A 74 -7.27 6.74 -1.21
N HIS A 75 -6.15 6.83 -1.94
CA HIS A 75 -6.12 7.21 -3.36
C HIS A 75 -5.99 5.98 -4.29
N GLY A 76 -6.39 4.80 -3.80
CA GLY A 76 -6.38 3.53 -4.54
C GLY A 76 -4.99 2.89 -4.66
N THR A 77 -4.03 3.59 -5.25
CA THR A 77 -2.80 2.96 -5.76
C THR A 77 -1.55 3.19 -4.92
N MET A 78 -1.49 4.31 -4.19
CA MET A 78 -0.37 4.64 -3.31
C MET A 78 -0.79 4.61 -1.84
N ALA A 79 0.10 4.10 -0.99
CA ALA A 79 -0.06 4.19 0.45
C ALA A 79 0.30 5.60 0.93
N THR A 80 -0.59 6.20 1.69
CA THR A 80 -0.43 7.53 2.30
C THR A 80 -0.55 7.42 3.81
N VAL A 81 0.06 8.36 4.53
CA VAL A 81 -0.12 8.45 5.98
C VAL A 81 -1.57 8.84 6.26
N ILE A 82 -2.29 7.99 6.97
CA ILE A 82 -3.69 8.19 7.36
C ILE A 82 -3.87 8.56 8.83
N GLY A 83 -2.82 8.38 9.64
CA GLY A 83 -2.82 8.75 11.04
C GLY A 83 -1.51 8.46 11.75
N VAL A 84 -1.50 8.72 13.05
CA VAL A 84 -0.41 8.37 13.96
C VAL A 84 -0.95 7.50 15.08
N LYS A 85 -0.30 6.35 15.26
CA LYS A 85 -0.47 5.43 16.37
C LYS A 85 0.47 5.87 17.49
N SER A 86 -0.01 6.02 18.73
CA SER A 86 0.82 6.29 19.90
C SER A 86 0.34 5.49 21.11
N PHE A 87 1.27 5.17 22.01
CA PHE A 87 0.97 4.54 23.29
C PHE A 87 1.18 5.57 24.38
N SER A 88 0.22 5.72 25.30
CA SER A 88 0.48 6.51 26.50
C SER A 88 1.39 5.70 27.44
N PRO A 89 2.39 6.33 28.09
CA PRO A 89 3.10 5.66 29.17
C PRO A 89 2.11 5.33 30.30
N SER A 90 2.03 4.07 30.72
CA SER A 90 1.25 3.65 31.89
C SER A 90 2.18 3.06 32.94
N GLN A 91 1.82 3.17 34.22
CA GLN A 91 2.60 2.64 35.34
C GLN A 91 2.82 1.12 35.24
N GLU A 92 1.92 0.40 34.56
CA GLU A 92 1.93 -1.06 34.42
C GLU A 92 2.46 -1.56 33.06
N GLY A 93 2.98 -0.65 32.22
CA GLY A 93 3.57 -0.99 30.92
C GLY A 93 3.01 -0.15 29.76
N LYS A 94 2.70 -0.81 28.62
CA LYS A 94 2.13 -0.14 27.45
C LYS A 94 0.70 0.32 27.79
N GLY A 95 0.50 1.63 27.96
CA GLY A 95 -0.81 2.19 28.21
C GLY A 95 -1.75 2.11 27.00
N PRO A 96 -2.99 2.61 27.14
CA PRO A 96 -4.01 2.52 26.11
C PRO A 96 -3.54 3.09 24.77
N LEU A 97 -3.92 2.39 23.70
CA LEU A 97 -3.60 2.78 22.34
C LEU A 97 -4.37 4.04 21.95
N ARG A 98 -3.65 5.09 21.51
CA ARG A 98 -4.24 6.31 20.97
C ARG A 98 -3.95 6.40 19.48
N VAL A 99 -4.98 6.71 18.70
CA VAL A 99 -4.87 6.91 17.26
C VAL A 99 -5.33 8.31 16.91
N LYS A 100 -4.44 9.11 16.31
CA LYS A 100 -4.78 10.42 15.76
C LYS A 100 -5.05 10.27 14.27
N SER A 101 -6.29 10.57 13.85
CA SER A 101 -6.69 10.56 12.45
C SER A 101 -6.20 11.82 11.73
N PHE A 102 -5.84 11.64 10.46
CA PHE A 102 -5.39 12.68 9.54
C PHE A 102 -6.30 12.83 8.32
N VAL A 103 -7.35 12.01 8.29
CA VAL A 103 -8.19 11.76 7.13
C VAL A 103 -9.65 11.88 7.59
N PRO A 104 -10.58 12.29 6.70
CA PRO A 104 -12.00 12.35 7.04
C PRO A 104 -12.57 11.01 7.53
N GLU A 105 -13.67 11.09 8.27
CA GLU A 105 -14.33 9.97 8.95
C GLU A 105 -14.75 8.82 8.02
N GLN A 106 -14.99 9.10 6.73
CA GLN A 106 -15.28 8.09 5.71
C GLN A 106 -14.18 7.01 5.58
N PHE A 107 -12.96 7.26 6.08
CA PHE A 107 -11.85 6.30 6.08
C PHE A 107 -11.47 5.83 7.49
N SER A 108 -12.35 6.02 8.48
CA SER A 108 -12.13 5.61 9.87
C SER A 108 -11.95 4.09 10.01
N ASP A 109 -12.74 3.29 9.29
CA ASP A 109 -12.63 1.83 9.27
C ASP A 109 -11.26 1.37 8.80
N LEU A 110 -10.78 1.93 7.67
CA LEU A 110 -9.45 1.66 7.14
C LEU A 110 -8.35 2.01 8.15
N LEU A 111 -8.53 3.12 8.87
CA LEU A 111 -7.61 3.55 9.93
C LEU A 111 -7.62 2.57 11.11
N ALA A 112 -8.79 2.14 11.56
CA ALA A 112 -8.95 1.18 12.64
C ALA A 112 -8.33 -0.18 12.28
N GLU A 113 -8.57 -0.68 11.06
CA GLU A 113 -7.94 -1.90 10.55
C GLU A 113 -6.42 -1.78 10.48
N SER A 114 -5.92 -0.67 9.93
CA SER A 114 -4.48 -0.44 9.78
C SER A 114 -3.79 -0.22 11.14
N ALA A 115 -4.51 0.26 12.15
CA ALA A 115 -4.00 0.49 13.50
C ALA A 115 -3.86 -0.80 14.34
N LYS A 116 -4.43 -1.93 13.90
CA LYS A 116 -4.30 -3.22 14.60
C LYS A 116 -2.84 -3.70 14.62
N TYR A 117 -2.14 -3.49 13.50
CA TYR A 117 -0.75 -3.91 13.29
C TYR A 117 0.25 -2.79 13.68
#